data_AF-A0A7C3U866-F1
#
_entry.id   AF-A0A7C3U866-F1
#
_cell.length_a   1.000
_cell.length_b   1.000
_cell.length_c   1.000
_cell.angle_alpha   90.00
_cell.angle_beta   90.00
_cell.angle_gamma   90.00
#
_symmetry.space_group_name_H-M   'P 1'
#
loop_
_entity.id
_entity.type
_entity.pdbx_description
1 polymer ?
#
loop_
_entity_poly.entity_id
_entity_poly.type
_entity_poly.pdbx_seq_one_letter_code
_entity_poly.pdbx_strand_id
1 'polypeptide(L)'
;MDDKGYLRLDRQWQTGDFVELCLPMQPRLTVAHPRIDPTRGSVAIERGPLVYCFESFDQPAEIDLLDVAIGRDAHLEALWRDDMLGGIMVIKATGCWVDAAAWGDDLYRPVSTRTPVTNRPMHLTAIPYYAWDNRGLGAMRVWVPLV
;
A
#
# COMPACT_ATOMS: atom_id res chain seq x y z
N MET A 1 8.97 10.66 26.62
CA MET A 1 7.91 11.25 25.77
C MET A 1 6.78 11.66 26.68
N ASP A 2 6.19 12.82 26.45
CA ASP A 2 4.95 13.21 27.13
C ASP A 2 3.72 12.54 26.48
N ASP A 3 2.55 12.73 27.08
CA ASP A 3 1.27 12.15 26.60
C ASP A 3 0.83 12.69 25.23
N LYS A 4 1.53 13.69 24.69
CA LYS A 4 1.29 14.29 23.37
C LYS A 4 2.28 13.80 22.31
N GLY A 5 3.17 12.86 22.66
CA GLY A 5 4.15 12.27 21.74
C GLY A 5 5.42 13.09 21.56
N TYR A 6 5.71 14.07 22.43
CA TYR A 6 6.93 14.86 22.35
C TYR A 6 8.01 14.30 23.28
N LEU A 7 9.24 14.15 22.74
CA LEU A 7 10.44 13.98 23.56
C LEU A 7 11.06 15.36 23.81
N ARG A 8 10.99 15.83 25.06
CA ARG A 8 11.65 17.07 25.49
C ARG A 8 13.00 16.76 26.10
N LEU A 9 14.05 17.40 25.59
CA LEU A 9 15.40 17.34 26.14
C LEU A 9 15.69 18.66 26.88
N ASP A 10 15.64 18.62 28.21
CA ASP A 10 15.93 19.77 29.07
C ASP A 10 17.36 19.63 29.64
N ARG A 11 18.32 20.31 29.00
CA ARG A 11 19.75 20.28 29.37
C ARG A 11 20.43 21.59 28.95
N GLN A 12 21.61 21.83 29.49
CA GLN A 12 22.51 22.84 28.96
C GLN A 12 23.23 22.28 27.72
N TRP A 13 23.12 22.97 26.60
CA TRP A 13 23.77 22.61 25.34
C TRP A 13 25.14 23.27 25.22
N GLN A 14 26.11 22.53 24.70
CA GLN A 14 27.47 22.98 24.46
C GLN A 14 27.84 22.84 22.99
N THR A 15 28.80 23.63 22.52
CA THR A 15 29.34 23.49 21.17
C THR A 15 29.85 22.07 20.95
N GLY A 16 29.32 21.38 19.93
CA GLY A 16 29.67 20.00 19.61
C GLY A 16 28.68 18.95 20.12
N ASP A 17 27.69 19.31 20.95
CA ASP A 17 26.57 18.42 21.24
C ASP A 17 25.78 18.10 19.96
N PHE A 18 25.41 16.83 19.77
CA PHE A 18 24.50 16.40 18.70
C PHE A 18 23.42 15.48 19.26
N VAL A 19 22.27 15.47 18.57
CA VAL A 19 21.16 14.54 18.83
C VAL A 19 20.94 13.74 17.57
N GLU A 20 21.02 12.42 17.69
CA GLU A 20 20.64 11.51 16.63
C GLU A 20 19.24 10.93 16.94
N LEU A 21 18.34 11.01 15.95
CA LEU A 21 17.01 10.43 16.03
C LEU A 21 16.87 9.33 14.97
N CYS A 22 16.84 8.08 15.42
CA CYS A 22 16.63 6.92 14.57
C CYS A 22 15.15 6.52 14.60
N LEU A 23 14.42 6.84 13.54
CA LEU A 23 13.03 6.40 13.34
C LEU A 23 12.99 5.21 12.38
N PRO A 24 12.52 4.03 12.80
CA PRO A 24 12.35 2.89 11.91
C PRO A 24 11.33 3.20 10.79
N MET A 25 11.77 3.16 9.54
CA MET A 25 10.93 3.41 8.36
C MET A 25 10.58 2.10 7.65
N GLN A 26 10.03 1.14 8.41
CA GLN A 26 9.53 -0.11 7.83
C GLN A 26 8.19 0.14 7.11
N PRO A 27 7.97 -0.46 5.93
CA PRO A 27 6.65 -0.49 5.31
C PRO A 27 5.66 -1.21 6.23
N ARG A 28 4.42 -0.73 6.28
CA ARG A 28 3.35 -1.30 7.08
C ARG A 28 2.04 -1.33 6.30
N LEU A 29 1.21 -2.29 6.66
CA LEU A 29 -0.19 -2.35 6.26
C LEU A 29 -1.03 -1.57 7.27
N THR A 30 -1.82 -0.62 6.77
CA THR A 30 -2.73 0.21 7.58
C THR A 30 -4.17 -0.06 7.17
N VAL A 31 -5.03 -0.36 8.14
CA VAL A 31 -6.47 -0.53 7.94
C VAL A 31 -7.23 0.66 8.53
N ALA A 32 -8.34 1.02 7.89
CA ALA A 32 -9.21 2.09 8.38
C ALA A 32 -10.11 1.61 9.53
N HIS A 33 -10.64 2.56 10.31
CA HIS A 33 -11.67 2.27 11.30
C HIS A 33 -12.90 1.62 10.62
N PRO A 34 -13.51 0.55 11.17
CA PRO A 34 -14.54 -0.25 10.48
C PRO A 34 -15.84 0.50 10.12
N ARG A 35 -16.06 1.67 10.73
CA ARG A 35 -17.18 2.58 10.40
C ARG A 35 -16.97 3.39 9.12
N ILE A 36 -15.76 3.40 8.56
CA ILE A 36 -15.48 4.05 7.27
C ILE A 36 -15.87 3.07 6.18
N ASP A 37 -17.11 3.19 5.71
CA ASP A 37 -17.72 2.26 4.75
C ASP A 37 -16.89 2.08 3.45
N PRO A 38 -16.36 3.14 2.81
CA PRO A 38 -15.65 3.02 1.53
C PRO A 38 -14.32 2.25 1.59
N THR A 39 -13.74 2.06 2.78
CA THR A 39 -12.45 1.37 2.98
C THR A 39 -12.58 0.12 3.84
N ARG A 40 -13.82 -0.28 4.17
CA ARG A 40 -14.07 -1.50 4.95
C ARG A 40 -13.58 -2.71 4.18
N GLY A 41 -12.74 -3.52 4.83
CA GLY A 41 -12.12 -4.69 4.19
C GLY A 41 -11.00 -4.35 3.21
N SER A 42 -10.51 -3.10 3.22
CA SER A 42 -9.35 -2.67 2.43
C SER A 42 -8.15 -2.35 3.31
N VAL A 43 -6.99 -2.29 2.69
CA VAL A 43 -5.70 -1.96 3.29
C VAL A 43 -4.96 -0.93 2.44
N ALA A 44 -4.18 -0.08 3.08
CA ALA A 44 -3.22 0.82 2.45
C ALA A 44 -1.80 0.46 2.88
N ILE A 45 -0.82 0.77 2.03
CA ILE A 45 0.61 0.64 2.35
C ILE A 45 1.13 2.02 2.77
N GLU A 46 1.87 2.04 3.88
CA GLU A 46 2.56 3.24 4.35
C GLU A 46 4.02 2.93 4.67
N ARG A 47 4.92 3.90 4.44
CA ARG A 47 6.31 3.83 4.94
C ARG A 47 6.68 5.18 5.52
N GLY A 48 6.97 5.20 6.82
CA GLY A 48 7.14 6.46 7.53
C GLY A 48 5.86 7.32 7.43
N PRO A 49 5.98 8.59 7.01
CA PRO A 49 4.84 9.49 6.83
C PRO A 49 4.14 9.37 5.47
N LEU A 50 4.68 8.57 4.53
CA LEU A 50 4.18 8.51 3.17
C LEU A 50 3.17 7.38 3.00
N VAL A 51 2.04 7.71 2.39
CA VAL A 51 1.05 6.76 1.86
C VAL A 51 1.47 6.36 0.45
N TYR A 52 1.28 5.09 0.13
CA TYR A 52 1.60 4.51 -1.17
C TYR A 52 0.34 4.16 -1.96
N CYS A 53 0.48 4.09 -3.29
CA CYS A 53 -0.55 3.65 -4.21
C CYS A 53 0.00 2.68 -5.25
N PHE A 54 -0.88 1.85 -5.81
CA PHE A 54 -0.61 1.04 -6.99
C PHE A 54 -1.06 1.82 -8.22
N GLU A 55 -0.20 1.89 -9.23
CA GLU A 55 -0.51 2.45 -10.55
C GLU A 55 -0.40 1.35 -11.61
N SER A 56 -1.26 1.39 -12.64
CA SER A 56 -1.34 0.34 -13.66
C SER A 56 -0.01 0.14 -14.40
N PHE A 57 0.77 1.21 -14.58
CA PHE A 57 2.09 1.16 -15.21
C PHE A 57 3.11 0.27 -14.48
N ASP A 58 2.90 -0.01 -13.19
CA ASP A 58 3.84 -0.81 -12.39
C ASP A 58 3.37 -2.25 -12.15
N GLN A 59 2.22 -2.63 -12.74
CA GLN A 59 1.68 -3.99 -12.66
C GLN A 59 1.72 -4.65 -14.05
N PRO A 60 1.54 -5.99 -14.14
CA PRO A 60 1.38 -6.65 -15.42
C PRO A 60 0.22 -6.05 -16.24
N ALA A 61 0.42 -5.88 -17.54
CA ALA A 61 -0.51 -5.14 -18.41
C ALA A 61 -1.88 -5.81 -18.54
N GLU A 62 -1.97 -7.11 -18.27
CA GLU A 62 -3.19 -7.92 -18.34
C GLU A 62 -4.05 -7.83 -17.08
N ILE A 63 -3.55 -7.19 -16.02
CA ILE A 63 -4.22 -7.12 -14.72
C ILE A 63 -4.90 -5.76 -14.54
N ASP A 64 -6.21 -5.78 -14.30
CA ASP A 64 -6.94 -4.62 -13.83
C ASP A 64 -6.62 -4.38 -12.34
N LEU A 65 -6.29 -3.13 -11.97
CA LEU A 65 -6.10 -2.74 -10.58
C LEU A 65 -7.36 -2.95 -9.71
N LEU A 66 -8.54 -3.04 -10.33
CA LEU A 66 -9.77 -3.38 -9.62
C LEU A 66 -9.73 -4.79 -9.01
N ASP A 67 -9.00 -5.71 -9.63
CA ASP A 67 -8.88 -7.10 -9.19
C ASP A 67 -7.69 -7.34 -8.25
N VAL A 68 -6.81 -6.35 -8.06
CA VAL A 68 -5.65 -6.46 -7.17
C VAL A 68 -6.08 -6.49 -5.70
N ALA A 69 -5.49 -7.41 -4.94
CA ALA A 69 -5.66 -7.52 -3.49
C ALA A 69 -4.33 -7.84 -2.79
N ILE A 70 -4.28 -7.55 -1.49
CA ILE A 70 -3.12 -7.81 -0.62
C ILE A 70 -3.50 -8.87 0.41
N GLY A 71 -2.62 -9.86 0.60
CA GLY A 71 -2.78 -10.87 1.64
C GLY A 71 -2.44 -10.34 3.04
N ARG A 72 -3.04 -10.90 4.09
CA ARG A 72 -2.71 -10.54 5.48
C ARG A 72 -1.24 -10.77 5.87
N ASP A 73 -0.61 -11.76 5.28
CA ASP A 73 0.78 -12.15 5.46
C ASP A 73 1.70 -11.59 4.37
N ALA A 74 1.24 -10.55 3.66
CA ALA A 74 2.01 -9.95 2.58
C ALA A 74 3.40 -9.48 3.05
N HIS A 75 4.43 -9.96 2.36
CA HIS A 75 5.78 -9.48 2.52
C HIS A 75 5.92 -8.11 1.84
N LEU A 76 6.41 -7.12 2.59
CA LEU A 76 6.66 -5.76 2.10
C LEU A 76 8.16 -5.47 2.11
N GLU A 77 8.69 -5.02 0.98
CA GLU A 77 10.09 -4.65 0.83
C GLU A 77 10.21 -3.23 0.27
N ALA A 78 11.00 -2.40 0.93
CA ALA A 78 11.27 -1.04 0.48
C ALA A 78 12.54 -1.01 -0.37
N LEU A 79 12.44 -0.52 -1.61
CA LEU A 79 13.55 -0.46 -2.55
C LEU A 79 13.72 0.96 -3.09
N TRP A 80 14.95 1.48 -3.06
CA TRP A 80 15.27 2.75 -3.71
C TRP A 80 15.38 2.56 -5.23
N ARG A 81 14.78 3.47 -5.99
CA ARG A 81 14.82 3.50 -7.46
C ARG A 81 15.20 4.91 -7.90
N ASP A 82 16.46 5.11 -8.29
CA ASP A 82 17.00 6.37 -8.81
C ASP A 82 16.54 6.68 -10.24
N ASP A 83 16.21 5.63 -11.01
CA ASP A 83 15.75 5.66 -12.39
C ASP A 83 14.25 5.96 -12.55
N MET A 84 13.51 6.10 -11.45
CA MET A 84 12.06 6.35 -11.46
C MET A 84 11.72 7.67 -10.76
N LEU A 85 10.91 8.51 -11.42
CA LEU A 85 10.21 9.64 -10.80
C LEU A 85 11.12 10.57 -9.97
N GLY A 86 12.35 10.80 -10.44
CA GLY A 86 13.32 11.66 -9.78
C GLY A 86 14.01 11.06 -8.55
N GLY A 87 13.93 9.74 -8.36
CA GLY A 87 14.50 9.04 -7.21
C GLY A 87 13.47 8.84 -6.11
N ILE A 88 12.88 7.65 -6.04
CA ILE A 88 11.85 7.34 -5.05
C ILE A 88 12.09 6.00 -4.35
N MET A 89 11.58 5.88 -3.11
CA MET A 89 11.43 4.59 -2.46
C MET A 89 10.13 3.94 -2.94
N VAL A 90 10.21 2.82 -3.64
CA VAL A 90 9.06 1.97 -4.00
C VAL A 90 8.85 0.88 -2.94
N ILE A 91 7.63 0.38 -2.81
CA ILE A 91 7.34 -0.82 -2.00
C ILE A 91 6.99 -1.97 -2.94
N LYS A 92 7.74 -3.07 -2.86
CA LYS A 92 7.33 -4.36 -3.42
C LYS A 92 6.48 -5.08 -2.39
N ALA A 93 5.33 -5.59 -2.83
CA ALA A 93 4.41 -6.34 -1.99
C ALA A 93 4.07 -7.67 -2.64
N THR A 94 3.99 -8.75 -1.86
CA THR A 94 3.29 -9.96 -2.31
C THR A 94 1.79 -9.70 -2.22
N GLY A 95 1.08 -9.92 -3.32
CA GLY A 95 -0.37 -9.80 -3.37
C GLY A 95 -0.95 -10.86 -4.29
N CYS A 96 -2.17 -10.61 -4.74
CA CYS A 96 -2.83 -11.44 -5.73
C CYS A 96 -3.74 -10.60 -6.61
N TRP A 97 -4.19 -11.19 -7.71
CA TRP A 97 -5.41 -10.73 -8.36
C TRP A 97 -6.54 -11.71 -8.14
N VAL A 98 -7.75 -11.19 -8.14
CA VAL A 98 -9.00 -11.93 -8.06
C VAL A 98 -9.35 -12.42 -9.46
N ASP A 99 -9.31 -13.74 -9.68
CA ASP A 99 -9.78 -14.35 -10.92
C ASP A 99 -11.31 -14.48 -10.88
N ALA A 100 -11.98 -13.51 -11.52
CA ALA A 100 -13.43 -13.45 -11.61
C ALA A 100 -14.01 -14.20 -12.81
N ALA A 101 -13.23 -14.98 -13.58
CA ALA A 101 -13.71 -15.63 -14.81
C ALA A 101 -14.95 -16.50 -14.60
N ALA A 102 -15.08 -17.12 -13.42
CA ALA A 102 -16.25 -17.92 -13.06
C ALA A 102 -17.55 -17.11 -12.91
N TRP A 103 -17.49 -15.77 -12.84
CA TRP A 103 -18.65 -14.89 -12.79
C TRP A 103 -19.32 -14.68 -14.15
N GLY A 104 -18.58 -14.79 -15.26
CA GLY A 104 -19.13 -14.49 -16.60
C GLY A 104 -19.76 -13.09 -16.63
N ASP A 105 -20.97 -12.99 -17.17
CA ASP A 105 -21.72 -11.73 -17.26
C ASP A 105 -22.64 -11.46 -16.04
N ASP A 106 -22.62 -12.32 -15.02
CA ASP A 106 -23.48 -12.15 -13.84
C ASP A 106 -22.96 -11.01 -12.96
N LEU A 107 -23.81 -10.01 -12.67
CA LEU A 107 -23.49 -8.96 -11.71
C LEU A 107 -23.79 -9.37 -10.25
N TYR A 108 -24.82 -10.21 -10.05
CA TYR A 108 -25.28 -10.62 -8.72
C TYR A 108 -25.57 -12.11 -8.69
N ARG A 109 -25.19 -12.79 -7.59
CA ARG A 109 -25.48 -14.20 -7.35
C ARG A 109 -26.02 -14.41 -5.93
N PRO A 110 -26.96 -15.36 -5.72
CA PRO A 110 -27.36 -15.74 -4.37
C PRO A 110 -26.17 -16.19 -3.53
N VAL A 111 -26.15 -15.83 -2.24
CA VAL A 111 -25.06 -16.25 -1.34
C VAL A 111 -24.90 -17.78 -1.27
N SER A 112 -25.98 -18.53 -1.50
CA SER A 112 -26.01 -19.99 -1.55
C SER A 112 -25.23 -20.58 -2.72
N THR A 113 -24.97 -19.82 -3.78
CA THR A 113 -24.20 -20.24 -4.96
C THR A 113 -22.81 -19.60 -5.01
N ARG A 114 -22.37 -18.99 -3.90
CA ARG A 114 -21.07 -18.34 -3.80
C ARG A 114 -19.94 -19.38 -3.89
N THR A 115 -19.30 -19.44 -5.04
CA THR A 115 -17.98 -20.05 -5.18
C THR A 115 -16.93 -19.07 -4.66
N PRO A 116 -15.94 -19.51 -3.87
CA PRO A 116 -14.78 -18.68 -3.57
C PRO A 116 -14.13 -18.18 -4.86
N VAL A 117 -13.81 -16.89 -4.92
CA VAL A 117 -12.97 -16.37 -6.00
C VAL A 117 -11.55 -16.92 -5.86
N THR A 118 -10.92 -17.26 -6.98
CA THR A 118 -9.56 -17.80 -6.98
C THR A 118 -8.58 -16.64 -6.93
N ASN A 119 -7.78 -16.56 -5.88
CA ASN A 119 -6.70 -15.58 -5.78
C ASN A 119 -5.45 -16.16 -6.45
N ARG A 120 -4.91 -15.45 -7.45
CA ARG A 120 -3.66 -15.83 -8.12
C ARG A 120 -2.51 -14.97 -7.59
N PRO A 121 -1.47 -15.56 -6.98
CA PRO A 121 -0.36 -14.80 -6.41
C PRO A 121 0.37 -13.94 -7.44
N MET A 122 0.82 -12.76 -7.03
CA MET A 122 1.71 -11.90 -7.82
C MET A 122 2.58 -11.00 -6.95
N HIS A 123 3.55 -10.35 -7.59
CA HIS A 123 4.28 -9.24 -7.00
C HIS A 123 3.72 -7.91 -7.49
N LEU A 124 3.36 -7.06 -6.54
CA LEU A 124 2.86 -5.72 -6.78
C LEU A 124 3.96 -4.70 -6.51
N THR A 125 3.90 -3.58 -7.22
CA THR A 125 4.77 -2.43 -6.97
C THR A 125 3.90 -1.24 -6.59
N ALA A 126 4.16 -0.66 -5.42
CA ALA A 126 3.54 0.57 -4.99
C ALA A 126 4.55 1.72 -5.01
N ILE A 127 4.10 2.90 -5.45
CA ILE A 127 4.86 4.15 -5.43
C ILE A 127 4.25 5.12 -4.40
N PRO A 128 5.01 6.13 -3.92
CA PRO A 128 4.42 7.17 -3.07
C PRO A 128 3.25 7.86 -3.76
N TYR A 129 2.14 8.06 -3.05
CA TYR A 129 0.91 8.62 -3.62
C TYR A 129 1.13 9.99 -4.29
N TYR A 130 2.00 10.82 -3.74
CA TYR A 130 2.30 12.14 -4.31
C TYR A 130 2.94 12.08 -5.72
N ALA A 131 3.53 10.93 -6.09
CA ALA A 131 4.28 10.77 -7.33
C ALA A 131 3.44 10.13 -8.47
N TRP A 132 2.19 9.76 -8.18
CA TRP A 132 1.23 9.27 -9.19
C TRP A 132 0.95 10.32 -10.28
N ASP A 133 0.47 9.87 -11.44
CA ASP A 133 0.03 10.67 -12.60
C ASP A 133 1.15 11.51 -13.25
N ASN A 134 2.39 11.07 -13.07
CA ASN A 134 3.57 11.66 -13.72
C ASN A 134 4.08 10.83 -14.91
N ARG A 135 3.35 9.78 -15.30
CA ARG A 135 3.77 8.81 -16.35
C ARG A 135 2.73 8.60 -17.46
N GLY A 136 1.67 9.41 -17.44
CA GLY A 136 0.54 9.32 -18.35
C GLY A 136 -0.71 8.79 -17.68
N LEU A 137 -1.78 8.70 -18.46
CA LEU A 137 -3.09 8.27 -17.97
C LEU A 137 -3.07 6.79 -17.62
N GLY A 138 -3.43 6.47 -16.37
CA GLY A 138 -3.49 5.10 -15.87
C GLY A 138 -4.40 5.00 -14.64
N ALA A 139 -4.88 3.79 -14.36
CA ALA A 139 -5.65 3.53 -13.14
C ALA A 139 -4.73 3.64 -11.92
N MET A 140 -5.29 4.05 -10.77
CA MET A 140 -4.58 4.12 -9.51
C MET A 140 -5.48 3.77 -8.33
N ARG A 141 -4.92 3.08 -7.34
CA ARG A 141 -5.58 2.82 -6.05
C ARG A 141 -4.63 2.95 -4.87
N VAL A 142 -5.10 3.62 -3.81
CA VAL A 142 -4.47 3.60 -2.48
C VAL A 142 -5.00 2.43 -1.66
N TRP A 143 -6.32 2.30 -1.59
CA TRP A 143 -6.99 1.24 -0.85
C TRP A 143 -7.31 0.06 -1.77
N VAL A 144 -6.76 -1.11 -1.43
CA VAL A 144 -7.03 -2.39 -2.11
C VAL A 144 -7.63 -3.40 -1.13
N PRO A 145 -8.46 -4.35 -1.58
CA PRO A 145 -8.97 -5.41 -0.73
C PRO A 145 -7.88 -6.13 0.06
N LEU A 146 -8.16 -6.38 1.34
CA LEU A 146 -7.36 -7.25 2.21
C LEU A 146 -8.00 -8.64 2.19
N VAL A 147 -7.24 -9.64 1.73
CA VAL A 147 -7.69 -11.03 1.61
C VAL A 147 -6.93 -11.98 2.52
#